data_AF-A0A1B7JHD4-F1
#
_entry.id   AF-A0A1B7JHD4-F1
#
_cell.length_a   1.000
_cell.length_b   1.000
_cell.length_c   1.000
_cell.angle_alpha   90.00
_cell.angle_beta   90.00
_cell.angle_gamma   90.00
#
_symmetry.space_group_name_H-M   'P 1'
#
loop_
_entity.id
_entity.type
_entity.pdbx_description
1 polymer ?
#
loop_
_entity_poly.entity_id
_entity_poly.type
_entity_poly.pdbx_seq_one_letter_code
_entity_poly.pdbx_strand_id
1 'polypeptide(L)'
;MIVLTAVVNLLIGSASAKWALLSPIMVPMLMAVGISPELTQAAFRIGDSCTNIITPLMVFFPLIVIYCQRYVKGAGVGTLVSMMMPYSIAFFIAWSALLLLWWGLGLPLGIAAPYTWSPS
;
A
#
# COMPACT_ATOMS: atom_id res chain seq x y z
N MET A 1 2.90 0.27 9.77
CA MET A 1 1.91 0.79 8.78
C MET A 1 1.96 0.06 7.46
N ILE A 2 3.09 0.01 6.74
CA ILE A 2 3.16 -0.58 5.39
C ILE A 2 2.60 -2.03 5.36
N VAL A 3 3.10 -2.92 6.23
CA VAL A 3 2.62 -4.32 6.33
C VAL A 3 1.14 -4.38 6.71
N LEU A 4 0.72 -3.62 7.72
CA LEU A 4 -0.68 -3.58 8.18
C LEU A 4 -1.61 -3.20 7.04
N THR A 5 -1.31 -2.12 6.32
CA THR A 5 -2.12 -1.66 5.19
C THR A 5 -2.11 -2.69 4.08
N ALA A 6 -0.97 -3.31 3.77
CA ALA A 6 -0.87 -4.36 2.75
C ALA A 6 -1.74 -5.59 3.07
N VAL A 7 -1.85 -5.98 4.34
CA VAL A 7 -2.75 -7.08 4.75
C VAL A 7 -4.22 -6.66 4.63
N VAL A 8 -4.58 -5.48 5.14
CA VAL A 8 -5.95 -4.96 5.07
C VAL A 8 -6.41 -4.78 3.62
N ASN A 9 -5.48 -4.44 2.72
CA ASN A 9 -5.73 -4.26 1.29
C ASN A 9 -6.24 -5.54 0.58
N LEU A 10 -5.90 -6.71 1.09
CA LEU A 10 -6.42 -7.99 0.57
C LEU A 10 -7.91 -8.18 0.89
N LEU A 11 -8.45 -7.48 1.89
CA LEU A 11 -9.84 -7.59 2.34
C LEU A 11 -10.71 -6.42 1.86
N ILE A 12 -10.12 -5.24 1.71
CA ILE A 12 -10.85 -4.02 1.34
C ILE A 12 -10.22 -3.43 0.07
N GLY A 13 -10.91 -3.53 -1.06
CA GLY A 13 -10.41 -3.03 -2.35
C GLY A 13 -10.33 -1.50 -2.47
N SER A 14 -11.05 -0.74 -1.64
CA SER A 14 -11.09 0.73 -1.72
C SER A 14 -10.04 1.39 -0.83
N ALA A 15 -9.13 2.16 -1.45
CA ALA A 15 -8.11 2.94 -0.75
C ALA A 15 -8.71 4.01 0.19
N SER A 16 -9.73 4.74 -0.27
CA SER A 16 -10.39 5.78 0.53
C SER A 16 -11.14 5.19 1.73
N ALA A 17 -11.80 4.03 1.57
CA ALA A 17 -12.47 3.33 2.66
C ALA A 17 -11.48 2.86 3.74
N LYS A 18 -10.33 2.29 3.32
CA LYS A 18 -9.28 1.88 4.27
C LYS A 18 -8.66 3.06 5.00
N TRP A 19 -8.37 4.15 4.29
CA TRP A 19 -7.81 5.34 4.93
C TRP A 19 -8.80 5.97 5.91
N ALA A 20 -10.08 6.05 5.55
CA ALA A 20 -11.13 6.53 6.45
C ALA A 20 -11.23 5.69 7.73
N LEU A 21 -11.01 4.37 7.64
CA LEU A 21 -11.00 3.48 8.81
C LEU A 21 -9.71 3.60 9.64
N LEU A 22 -8.55 3.60 8.98
CA LEU A 22 -7.25 3.50 9.65
C LEU A 22 -6.76 4.86 10.18
N SER A 23 -7.00 5.95 9.45
CA SER A 23 -6.42 7.26 9.78
C SER A 23 -6.81 7.80 11.16
N PRO A 24 -8.07 7.70 11.64
CA PRO A 24 -8.45 8.29 12.93
C PRO A 24 -7.77 7.61 14.13
N ILE A 25 -7.32 6.37 13.95
CA ILE A 25 -6.69 5.57 15.01
C ILE A 25 -5.17 5.58 14.85
N MET A 26 -4.68 5.28 13.64
CA MET A 26 -3.25 5.10 13.40
C MET A 26 -2.49 6.42 13.37
N VAL A 27 -3.07 7.51 12.85
CA VAL A 27 -2.37 8.81 12.80
C VAL A 27 -2.10 9.34 14.21
N PRO A 28 -3.10 9.46 15.12
CA PRO A 28 -2.81 9.92 16.49
C PRO A 28 -1.88 8.98 17.25
N MET A 29 -2.02 7.65 17.08
CA MET A 29 -1.16 6.68 17.74
C MET A 29 0.32 6.81 17.32
N LEU A 30 0.57 7.08 16.04
CA LEU A 30 1.94 7.25 15.53
C LEU A 30 2.51 8.63 15.89
N MET A 31 1.68 9.65 15.90
CA MET A 31 2.06 10.96 16.46
C MET A 31 2.49 10.84 17.92
N ALA A 32 1.80 10.06 18.74
CA ALA A 32 2.17 9.86 20.14
C ALA A 32 3.58 9.26 20.34
N VAL A 33 4.14 8.58 19.33
CA VAL A 33 5.52 8.06 19.34
C VAL A 33 6.48 8.89 18.50
N GLY A 34 6.09 10.12 18.14
CA GLY A 34 6.93 11.09 17.44
C GLY A 34 6.97 10.95 15.92
N ILE A 35 6.06 10.16 15.32
CA ILE A 35 5.97 9.99 13.86
C ILE A 35 4.95 10.98 13.30
N SER A 36 5.32 11.68 12.22
CA SER A 36 4.43 12.66 11.61
C SER A 36 3.22 12.03 10.87
N PRO A 37 2.10 12.79 10.74
CA PRO A 37 0.98 12.39 9.89
C PRO A 37 1.39 12.12 8.44
N GLU A 38 2.35 12.88 7.92
CA GLU A 38 2.83 12.79 6.54
C GLU A 38 3.59 11.49 6.30
N LEU A 39 4.47 11.11 7.24
CA LEU A 39 5.16 9.83 7.19
C LEU A 39 4.16 8.65 7.33
N THR A 40 3.15 8.80 8.19
CA THR A 40 2.08 7.81 8.34
C THR A 40 1.28 7.64 7.05
N GLN A 41 0.93 8.74 6.39
CA GLN A 41 0.20 8.73 5.12
C GLN A 41 1.05 8.15 3.99
N ALA A 42 2.34 8.49 3.93
CA ALA A 42 3.28 7.90 2.97
C ALA A 42 3.35 6.38 3.15
N ALA A 43 3.53 5.90 4.38
CA ALA A 43 3.56 4.47 4.69
C ALA A 43 2.24 3.75 4.34
N PHE A 44 1.09 4.39 4.55
CA PHE A 44 -0.21 3.87 4.12
C PHE A 44 -0.28 3.72 2.59
N ARG A 45 0.09 4.77 1.85
CA ARG A 45 0.06 4.76 0.38
C ARG A 45 0.93 3.66 -0.20
N ILE A 46 2.10 3.43 0.38
CA ILE A 46 2.98 2.33 -0.03
C ILE A 46 2.27 0.99 0.17
N GLY A 47 1.75 0.72 1.38
CA GLY A 47 1.11 -0.56 1.68
C GLY A 47 -0.15 -0.83 0.84
N ASP A 48 -0.97 0.19 0.59
CA ASP A 48 -2.18 0.09 -0.25
C ASP A 48 -1.82 -0.29 -1.69
N SER A 49 -0.78 0.34 -2.24
CA SER A 49 -0.36 0.14 -3.63
C SER A 49 0.15 -1.29 -3.88
N CYS A 50 0.93 -1.84 -2.95
CA CYS A 50 1.74 -3.02 -3.23
C CYS A 50 0.93 -4.31 -3.43
N THR A 51 -0.22 -4.45 -2.79
CA THR A 51 -1.03 -5.68 -2.82
C THR A 51 -2.30 -5.55 -3.66
N ASN A 52 -2.53 -4.39 -4.30
CA ASN A 52 -3.68 -4.17 -5.18
C ASN A 52 -3.71 -5.11 -6.39
N ILE A 53 -2.54 -5.56 -6.86
CA ILE A 53 -2.42 -6.41 -8.06
C ILE A 53 -2.82 -7.87 -7.75
N ILE A 54 -2.74 -8.28 -6.48
CA ILE A 54 -3.05 -9.65 -6.04
C ILE A 54 -4.40 -9.76 -5.32
N THR A 55 -5.12 -8.66 -5.12
CA THR A 55 -6.43 -8.70 -4.46
C THR A 55 -7.55 -9.02 -5.45
N PRO A 56 -8.23 -10.17 -5.33
CA PRO A 56 -9.35 -10.50 -6.21
C PRO A 56 -10.58 -9.61 -5.97
N LEU A 57 -10.59 -8.86 -4.86
CA LEU A 57 -11.65 -7.94 -4.47
C LEU A 57 -11.53 -6.56 -5.16
N MET A 58 -10.46 -6.34 -5.94
CA MET A 58 -10.34 -5.14 -6.75
C MET A 58 -11.42 -5.12 -7.83
N VAL A 59 -12.12 -4.00 -7.99
CA VAL A 59 -13.25 -3.84 -8.92
C VAL A 59 -12.87 -4.20 -10.38
N PHE A 60 -11.63 -3.92 -10.78
CA PHE A 60 -11.14 -4.22 -12.12
C PHE A 60 -10.59 -5.65 -12.29
N PHE A 61 -10.48 -6.43 -11.22
CA PHE A 61 -9.89 -7.77 -11.26
C PHE A 61 -10.61 -8.72 -12.25
N PRO A 62 -11.96 -8.81 -12.29
CA PRO A 62 -12.65 -9.65 -13.26
C PRO A 62 -12.38 -9.26 -14.71
N LEU A 63 -12.28 -7.96 -14.99
CA LEU A 63 -11.95 -7.46 -16.32
C LEU A 63 -10.55 -7.92 -16.75
N ILE A 64 -9.57 -7.84 -15.85
CA ILE A 64 -8.19 -8.29 -16.11
C ILE A 64 -8.16 -9.79 -16.39
N VAL A 65 -8.93 -10.60 -15.64
CA VAL A 65 -9.04 -12.05 -15.89
C VAL A 65 -9.60 -12.33 -17.29
N ILE A 66 -10.65 -11.62 -17.72
CA ILE A 66 -11.22 -11.78 -19.08
C ILE A 66 -10.19 -11.43 -20.16
N TYR A 67 -9.41 -10.36 -19.97
CA TYR A 67 -8.33 -10.02 -20.89
C TYR A 67 -7.24 -11.09 -20.92
N CYS A 68 -6.89 -11.68 -19.77
CA CYS A 68 -5.94 -12.78 -19.70
C CYS A 68 -6.48 -14.03 -20.41
N GLN A 69 -7.76 -14.35 -20.22
CA GLN A 69 -8.44 -15.48 -20.85
C GLN A 69 -8.50 -15.39 -22.39
N ARG A 70 -8.47 -14.16 -22.94
CA ARG A 70 -8.36 -13.95 -24.40
C ARG A 70 -7.09 -14.58 -24.98
N TYR A 71 -5.99 -14.59 -24.23
CA TYR A 71 -4.70 -15.15 -24.68
C TYR A 71 -4.43 -16.53 -24.08
N VAL A 72 -4.85 -16.77 -22.84
CA VAL A 72 -4.63 -18.01 -22.08
C VAL A 72 -5.98 -18.53 -21.59
N LYS A 73 -6.64 -19.38 -22.39
CA LYS A 73 -8.02 -19.83 -22.15
C LYS A 73 -8.24 -20.54 -20.79
N GLY A 74 -7.18 -21.09 -20.18
CA GLY A 74 -7.23 -21.74 -18.87
C GLY A 74 -6.93 -20.82 -17.68
N ALA A 75 -6.67 -19.52 -17.91
CA ALA A 75 -6.35 -18.60 -16.84
C ALA A 75 -7.58 -18.28 -15.98
N GLY A 76 -7.43 -18.42 -14.67
CA GLY A 76 -8.44 -18.05 -13.68
C GLY A 76 -7.90 -17.03 -12.67
N VAL A 77 -8.69 -16.80 -11.62
CA VAL A 77 -8.31 -15.92 -10.50
C VAL A 77 -6.97 -16.35 -9.89
N GLY A 78 -6.82 -17.64 -9.56
CA GLY A 78 -5.59 -18.17 -8.98
C GLY A 78 -4.38 -18.03 -9.89
N THR A 79 -4.54 -18.29 -11.20
CA THR A 79 -3.48 -18.13 -12.20
C THR A 79 -2.95 -16.70 -12.23
N LEU A 80 -3.87 -15.72 -12.24
CA LEU A 80 -3.50 -14.31 -12.27
C LEU A 80 -2.82 -13.88 -10.96
N VAL A 81 -3.38 -14.26 -9.81
CA VAL A 81 -2.80 -13.94 -8.49
C VAL A 81 -1.40 -14.55 -8.36
N SER A 82 -1.22 -15.82 -8.69
CA SER A 82 0.09 -16.48 -8.63
C SER A 82 1.10 -15.86 -9.58
N MET A 83 0.68 -15.46 -10.78
CA MET A 83 1.53 -14.77 -11.75
C MET A 83 1.95 -13.37 -11.28
N MET A 84 1.06 -12.66 -10.58
CA MET A 84 1.29 -11.30 -10.08
C MET A 84 1.96 -11.25 -8.70
N MET A 85 1.94 -12.34 -7.94
CA MET A 85 2.56 -12.46 -6.62
C MET A 85 4.04 -12.04 -6.58
N PRO A 86 4.94 -12.52 -7.46
CA PRO A 86 6.33 -12.09 -7.45
C PRO A 86 6.48 -10.58 -7.71
N TYR A 87 5.64 -9.99 -8.56
CA TYR A 87 5.64 -8.54 -8.83
C TYR A 87 5.19 -7.75 -7.60
N SER A 88 4.14 -8.22 -6.91
CA SER A 88 3.65 -7.60 -5.67
C SER A 88 4.73 -7.62 -4.59
N ILE A 89 5.44 -8.73 -4.41
CA ILE A 89 6.53 -8.85 -3.44
C ILE A 89 7.71 -7.95 -3.81
N ALA A 90 8.16 -7.98 -5.07
CA ALA A 90 9.26 -7.15 -5.53
C ALA A 90 8.95 -5.65 -5.37
N PHE A 91 7.73 -5.24 -5.72
CA PHE A 91 7.27 -3.87 -5.57
C PHE A 91 7.14 -3.49 -4.09
N PHE A 92 6.64 -4.38 -3.23
CA PHE A 92 6.58 -4.15 -1.78
C PHE A 92 7.96 -3.87 -1.18
N ILE A 93 8.96 -4.69 -1.54
CA ILE A 93 10.34 -4.52 -1.06
C ILE A 93 10.94 -3.23 -1.59
N ALA A 94 10.86 -3.01 -2.91
CA ALA A 94 11.44 -1.82 -3.54
C ALA A 94 10.84 -0.52 -3.00
N TRP A 95 9.52 -0.48 -2.84
CA TRP A 95 8.80 0.72 -2.40
C TRP A 95 9.02 1.01 -0.91
N SER A 96 9.10 -0.04 -0.09
CA SER A 96 9.48 0.09 1.33
C SER A 96 10.94 0.55 1.48
N ALA A 97 11.86 -0.04 0.71
CA ALA A 97 13.27 0.35 0.71
C ALA A 97 13.43 1.81 0.26
N LEU A 98 12.68 2.25 -0.75
CA LEU A 98 12.69 3.64 -1.21
C LEU A 98 12.31 4.60 -0.08
N LEU A 99 11.24 4.32 0.68
CA LEU A 99 10.85 5.19 1.80
C LEU A 99 11.91 5.23 2.90
N LEU A 100 12.49 4.08 3.25
CA LEU A 100 13.55 4.00 4.26
C LEU A 100 14.80 4.77 3.83
N LEU A 101 15.18 4.68 2.55
CA LEU A 101 16.28 5.47 1.98
C LEU A 101 15.94 6.96 1.97
N TRP A 102 14.72 7.34 1.57
CA TRP A 102 14.28 8.74 1.54
C TRP A 102 14.31 9.37 2.93
N TRP A 103 13.83 8.63 3.92
CA TRP A 103 13.87 9.03 5.33
C TRP A 103 15.30 9.10 5.87
N GLY A 104 16.14 8.09 5.57
CA GLY A 104 17.54 8.07 5.99
C GLY A 104 18.40 9.18 5.38
N LEU A 105 18.07 9.63 4.16
CA LEU A 105 18.69 10.77 3.50
C LEU A 105 18.14 12.13 3.98
N GLY A 106 17.09 12.13 4.81
CA GLY A 106 16.45 13.35 5.31
C GLY A 106 15.76 14.19 4.23
N LEU A 107 15.46 13.59 3.07
CA LEU A 107 14.79 14.30 1.97
C LEU A 107 13.35 14.63 2.36
N PRO A 108 12.82 15.83 2.13
CA PRO A 108 11.45 16.16 2.50
C PRO A 108 10.46 15.25 1.77
N LEU A 109 9.44 14.76 2.49
CA LEU A 109 8.33 13.99 1.88
C LEU A 109 7.45 14.87 0.97
N GLY A 110 7.54 16.18 1.15
CA GLY A 110 6.75 17.20 0.47
C GLY A 110 7.02 18.57 1.07
N ILE A 111 6.32 19.59 0.54
CA ILE A 111 6.38 20.94 1.08
C ILE A 111 5.80 20.91 2.50
N ALA A 112 6.58 21.38 3.49
CA ALA A 112 6.19 21.37 4.90
C ALA A 112 5.79 19.99 5.46
N ALA A 113 6.43 18.91 4.99
CA ALA A 113 6.16 17.55 5.42
C ALA A 113 7.34 16.96 6.24
N PRO A 114 7.41 17.25 7.55
CA PRO A 114 8.45 16.70 8.43
C PRO A 114 8.24 15.20 8.64
N TYR A 115 9.27 14.49 9.08
CA TYR A 115 9.19 13.09 9.48
C TYR A 115 8.79 12.88 10.94
N THR A 116 9.20 13.83 11.78
CA THR A 116 9.02 13.77 13.22
C THR A 116 7.91 14.71 13.65
N TRP A 117 7.08 14.24 14.56
CA TRP A 117 6.12 15.08 15.26
C TRP A 117 6.64 15.38 16.68
N SER A 118 6.65 16.66 17.04
CA SER A 118 6.88 17.10 18.41
C SER A 118 5.63 17.84 18.85
N PRO A 119 4.99 17.46 19.97
CA PRO A 119 3.98 18.32 20.59
C PRO A 119 4.70 19.58 21.08
N SER A 120 4.50 20.69 20.39
CA SER A 120 4.83 22.04 20.90
C SER A 120 3.87 22.43 22.01
#